data_AF-A0A922WX84-F1
#
_entry.id   AF-A0A922WX84-F1
#
_cell.length_a   1.000
_cell.length_b   1.000
_cell.length_c   1.000
_cell.angle_alpha   90.00
_cell.angle_beta   90.00
_cell.angle_gamma   90.00
#
_symmetry.space_group_name_H-M   'P 1'
#
loop_
_entity.id
_entity.type
_entity.pdbx_description
1 polymer ?
#
loop_
_entity_poly.entity_id
_entity_poly.type
_entity_poly.pdbx_seq_one_letter_code
_entity_poly.pdbx_strand_id
1 'polypeptide(L)'
;MSVTRTFHANIVVALLAVALSAGCAAVERPKPVTSDDQACERVMSVLAANKTYRADQMAGCDGGKDDNKPGFYVLRVNAHCREPQGCGSVLLGWYAVETSTGAVYDMDVAEWTVGPRIDRNN
;
A
#
# COMPACT_ATOMS: atom_id res chain seq x y z
N MET A 1 34.12 -41.49 -64.17
CA MET A 1 33.93 -41.94 -62.77
C MET A 1 34.67 -40.97 -61.85
N SER A 2 33.94 -40.11 -61.13
CA SER A 2 34.40 -39.50 -59.87
C SER A 2 33.18 -38.87 -59.18
N VAL A 3 33.02 -39.17 -57.90
CA VAL A 3 31.80 -39.03 -57.11
C VAL A 3 31.81 -37.68 -56.38
N THR A 4 30.79 -36.84 -56.59
CA THR A 4 30.59 -35.60 -55.82
C THR A 4 29.61 -35.89 -54.67
N ARG A 5 30.11 -35.95 -53.43
CA ARG A 5 29.27 -36.03 -52.22
C ARG A 5 29.00 -34.63 -51.69
N THR A 6 27.76 -34.18 -51.79
CA THR A 6 27.30 -32.88 -51.26
C THR A 6 26.69 -33.11 -49.88
N PHE A 7 27.39 -32.76 -48.81
CA PHE A 7 26.86 -32.80 -47.44
C PHE A 7 25.79 -31.70 -47.26
N HIS A 8 24.56 -32.09 -46.95
CA HIS A 8 23.47 -31.18 -46.60
C HIS A 8 23.47 -31.01 -45.08
N ALA A 9 23.88 -29.84 -44.60
CA ALA A 9 23.78 -29.49 -43.18
C ALA A 9 22.37 -28.95 -42.90
N ASN A 10 21.56 -29.72 -42.20
CA ASN A 10 20.24 -29.29 -41.71
C ASN A 10 20.44 -28.30 -40.56
N ILE A 11 20.18 -27.02 -40.81
CA ILE A 11 20.12 -25.98 -39.76
C ILE A 11 18.70 -26.01 -39.19
N VAL A 12 18.54 -26.60 -38.01
CA VAL A 12 17.31 -26.50 -37.21
C VAL A 12 17.38 -25.17 -36.44
N VAL A 13 16.71 -24.14 -36.96
CA VAL A 13 16.50 -22.88 -36.23
C VAL A 13 15.35 -23.09 -35.24
N ALA A 14 15.69 -23.31 -33.97
CA ALA A 14 14.70 -23.34 -32.90
C ALA A 14 14.25 -21.91 -32.56
N LEU A 15 13.02 -21.56 -32.91
CA LEU A 15 12.35 -20.34 -32.45
C LEU A 15 12.11 -20.43 -30.93
N LEU A 16 12.88 -19.69 -30.14
CA LEU A 16 12.56 -19.40 -28.74
C LEU A 16 11.45 -18.34 -28.69
N ALA A 17 10.20 -18.80 -28.54
CA ALA A 17 9.09 -17.94 -28.17
C ALA A 17 9.24 -17.53 -26.69
N VAL A 18 9.75 -16.32 -26.46
CA VAL A 18 9.73 -15.69 -25.14
C VAL A 18 8.30 -15.22 -24.87
N ALA A 19 7.52 -16.03 -24.16
CA ALA A 19 6.22 -15.63 -23.66
C ALA A 19 6.41 -14.55 -22.58
N LEU A 20 6.15 -13.29 -22.95
CA LEU A 20 6.01 -12.17 -22.03
C LEU A 20 4.76 -12.41 -21.18
N SER A 21 4.90 -13.12 -20.06
CA SER A 21 3.92 -13.12 -18.99
C SER A 21 3.96 -11.75 -18.31
N ALA A 22 3.26 -10.79 -18.91
CA ALA A 22 2.80 -9.59 -18.22
C ALA A 22 1.81 -10.05 -17.14
N GLY A 23 2.35 -10.42 -15.99
CA GLY A 23 1.56 -10.67 -14.80
C GLY A 23 0.89 -9.36 -14.41
N CYS A 24 -0.41 -9.24 -14.69
CA CYS A 24 -1.24 -8.27 -14.01
C CYS A 24 -1.13 -8.60 -12.52
N ALA A 25 -0.29 -7.88 -11.78
CA ALA A 25 -0.35 -7.88 -10.33
C ALA A 25 -1.77 -7.44 -9.98
N ALA A 26 -2.58 -8.38 -9.48
CA ALA A 26 -3.92 -8.06 -9.03
C ALA A 26 -3.77 -6.94 -8.00
N VAL A 27 -4.42 -5.80 -8.25
CA VAL A 27 -4.50 -4.73 -7.25
C VAL A 27 -5.13 -5.36 -6.02
N GLU A 28 -4.34 -5.57 -4.98
CA GLU A 28 -4.78 -6.21 -3.77
C GLU A 28 -5.86 -5.31 -3.17
N ARG A 29 -7.10 -5.78 -3.21
CA ARG A 29 -8.23 -4.98 -2.75
C ARG A 29 -8.06 -4.77 -1.24
N PRO A 30 -8.40 -3.57 -0.74
CA PRO A 30 -8.52 -3.34 0.70
C PRO A 30 -9.36 -4.47 1.33
N LYS A 31 -8.88 -4.99 2.46
CA LYS A 31 -9.52 -6.07 3.22
C LYS A 31 -10.17 -5.48 4.46
N PRO A 32 -11.27 -6.08 4.96
CA PRO A 32 -11.86 -5.68 6.23
C PRO A 32 -10.82 -5.62 7.35
N VAL A 33 -10.93 -4.63 8.22
CA VAL A 33 -10.08 -4.47 9.42
C VAL A 33 -10.89 -4.74 10.68
N THR A 34 -10.30 -5.45 11.64
CA THR A 34 -11.01 -5.98 12.82
C THR A 34 -10.39 -5.56 14.16
N SER A 35 -9.23 -4.89 14.14
CA SER A 35 -8.57 -4.34 15.33
C SER A 35 -7.94 -2.97 15.06
N ASP A 36 -7.62 -2.25 16.14
CA ASP A 36 -6.93 -0.96 16.08
C ASP A 36 -5.54 -1.10 15.43
N ASP A 37 -4.80 -2.17 15.76
CA ASP A 37 -3.49 -2.47 15.16
C ASP A 37 -3.59 -2.67 13.64
N GLN A 38 -4.57 -3.45 13.18
CA GLN A 38 -4.79 -3.66 11.74
C GLN A 38 -5.16 -2.36 11.03
N ALA A 39 -5.97 -1.51 11.68
CA ALA A 39 -6.31 -0.20 11.12
C ALA A 39 -5.08 0.72 11.06
N CYS A 40 -4.23 0.72 12.08
CA CYS A 40 -2.99 1.49 12.10
C CYS A 40 -2.00 1.05 11.03
N GLU A 41 -1.74 -0.26 10.91
CA GLU A 41 -0.91 -0.82 9.85
C GLU A 41 -1.46 -0.46 8.47
N ARG A 42 -2.79 -0.52 8.31
CA ARG A 42 -3.46 -0.21 7.04
C ARG A 42 -3.24 1.24 6.63
N VAL A 43 -3.48 2.21 7.50
CA VAL A 43 -3.28 3.64 7.18
C VAL A 43 -1.81 3.95 6.92
N MET A 44 -0.88 3.43 7.74
CA MET A 44 0.55 3.65 7.55
C MET A 44 1.04 3.05 6.23
N SER A 45 0.56 1.85 5.86
CA SER A 45 0.86 1.23 4.57
C SER A 45 0.40 2.08 3.40
N VAL A 46 -0.81 2.63 3.46
CA VAL A 46 -1.35 3.53 2.41
C VAL A 46 -0.53 4.81 2.30
N LEU A 47 -0.20 5.44 3.43
CA LEU A 47 0.60 6.68 3.43
C LEU A 47 2.01 6.48 2.87
N ALA A 48 2.63 5.33 3.17
CA ALA A 48 3.91 4.95 2.60
C ALA A 48 3.81 4.66 1.09
N ALA A 49 2.80 3.91 0.66
CA ALA A 49 2.57 3.57 -0.74
C ALA A 49 2.31 4.82 -1.60
N ASN A 50 1.57 5.78 -1.06
CA ASN A 50 1.28 7.07 -1.70
C ASN A 50 2.48 8.04 -1.68
N LYS A 51 3.57 7.70 -0.99
CA LYS A 51 4.74 8.57 -0.76
C LYS A 51 4.39 9.87 -0.01
N THR A 52 3.27 9.89 0.72
CA THR A 52 2.91 11.00 1.61
C THR A 52 3.95 11.13 2.72
N TYR A 53 4.37 10.00 3.29
CA TYR A 53 5.46 9.90 4.25
C TYR A 53 6.37 8.71 3.93
N ARG A 54 7.62 8.75 4.39
CA ARG A 54 8.46 7.56 4.40
C ARG A 54 8.03 6.62 5.52
N ALA A 55 8.10 5.32 5.29
CA ALA A 55 7.79 4.31 6.31
C ALA A 55 8.61 4.51 7.60
N ASP A 56 9.91 4.83 7.47
CA ASP A 56 10.84 5.06 8.58
C ASP A 56 10.59 6.36 9.38
N GLN A 57 9.67 7.21 8.91
CA GLN A 57 9.28 8.43 9.59
C GLN A 57 8.11 8.21 10.55
N MET A 58 7.25 7.22 10.29
CA MET A 58 6.01 7.01 11.06
C MET A 58 6.27 6.08 12.25
N ALA A 59 5.88 6.51 13.45
CA ALA A 59 6.10 5.77 14.70
C ALA A 59 4.94 4.85 15.09
N GLY A 60 3.72 5.18 14.67
CA GLY A 60 2.52 4.46 15.05
C GLY A 60 1.29 5.37 15.05
N CYS A 61 0.20 4.86 15.63
CA CYS A 61 -1.07 5.57 15.69
C CYS A 61 -1.61 5.63 17.13
N ASP A 62 -2.29 6.72 17.45
CA ASP A 62 -3.22 6.79 18.59
C ASP A 62 -4.66 6.74 18.06
N GLY A 63 -5.60 6.22 18.85
CA GLY A 63 -7.02 6.15 18.48
C GLY A 63 -7.53 4.73 18.38
N GLY A 64 -8.67 4.55 17.71
CA GLY A 64 -9.33 3.25 17.61
C GLY A 64 -10.75 3.40 17.06
N LYS A 65 -11.64 2.46 17.38
CA LYS A 65 -13.07 2.61 17.08
C LYS A 65 -13.62 3.88 17.74
N ASP A 66 -14.39 4.65 16.97
CA ASP A 66 -15.08 5.85 17.45
C ASP A 66 -16.59 5.62 17.38
N ASP A 67 -17.27 5.70 18.52
CA ASP A 67 -18.73 5.53 18.61
C ASP A 67 -19.50 6.62 17.84
N ASN A 68 -18.88 7.79 17.63
CA ASN A 68 -19.46 8.87 16.84
C ASN A 68 -19.26 8.67 15.32
N LYS A 69 -18.45 7.68 14.93
CA LYS A 69 -18.17 7.28 13.54
C LYS A 69 -18.34 5.77 13.39
N PRO A 70 -19.58 5.26 13.55
CA PRO A 70 -19.83 3.83 13.45
C PRO A 70 -19.36 3.29 12.10
N GLY A 71 -18.66 2.16 12.13
CA GLY A 71 -18.06 1.56 10.94
C GLY A 71 -16.66 2.06 10.60
N PHE A 72 -16.05 2.92 11.43
CA PHE A 72 -14.69 3.40 11.22
C PHE A 72 -13.80 3.23 12.46
N TYR A 73 -12.52 3.05 12.20
CA TYR A 73 -11.44 3.36 13.13
C TYR A 73 -10.94 4.78 12.83
N VAL A 74 -10.91 5.66 13.82
CA VAL A 74 -10.39 7.03 13.69
C VAL A 74 -9.02 7.09 14.37
N LEU A 75 -8.00 7.39 13.58
CA LEU A 75 -6.60 7.24 13.97
C LEU A 75 -5.82 8.53 13.75
N ARG A 76 -5.03 8.88 14.74
CA ARG A 76 -4.00 9.90 14.69
C ARG A 76 -2.67 9.23 14.36
N VAL A 77 -2.06 9.52 13.21
CA VAL A 77 -0.73 8.99 12.85
C VAL A 77 0.36 9.92 13.37
N ASN A 78 1.38 9.35 14.00
CA ASN A 78 2.48 10.08 14.62
C ASN A 78 3.83 9.75 13.96
N ALA A 79 4.75 10.72 13.97
CA ALA A 79 6.12 10.55 13.52
C ALA A 79 7.06 10.11 14.65
N HIS A 80 8.15 9.43 14.29
CA HIS A 80 9.29 9.27 15.19
C HIS A 80 9.91 10.64 15.45
N CYS A 81 10.13 10.96 16.74
CA CYS A 81 10.96 12.09 17.05
C CYS A 81 12.42 11.70 17.20
N ARG A 82 13.30 12.56 16.68
CA ARG A 82 14.76 12.37 16.68
C ARG A 82 15.47 13.14 17.79
N GLU A 83 14.77 13.94 18.60
CA GLU A 83 15.43 14.66 19.69
C GLU A 83 15.57 13.78 20.94
N PRO A 84 16.78 13.69 21.53
CA PRO A 84 17.06 12.81 22.65
C PRO A 84 16.41 13.25 23.97
N GLN A 85 16.04 14.53 24.11
CA GLN A 85 15.34 15.07 25.29
C GLN A 85 13.82 14.76 25.29
N GLY A 86 13.34 14.04 24.29
CA GLY A 86 11.93 13.75 24.12
C GLY A 86 11.22 14.88 23.39
N CYS A 87 10.44 14.49 22.40
CA CYS A 87 9.48 15.37 21.77
C CYS A 87 8.12 14.79 22.11
N GLY A 88 7.11 15.63 22.24
CA GLY A 88 5.75 15.14 22.19
C GLY A 88 5.49 14.32 20.92
N SER A 89 4.31 13.73 20.82
CA SER A 89 3.88 13.06 19.60
C SER A 89 3.82 14.07 18.45
N VAL A 90 4.66 13.87 17.43
CA VAL A 90 4.66 14.71 16.21
C VAL A 90 3.50 14.23 15.33
N LEU A 91 2.41 14.99 15.32
CA LEU A 91 1.23 14.67 14.52
C LEU A 91 1.57 14.73 13.03
N LEU A 92 1.31 13.63 12.31
CA LEU A 92 1.37 13.59 10.85
C LEU A 92 -0.01 13.79 10.22
N GLY A 93 -1.08 13.33 10.88
CA GLY A 93 -2.44 13.59 10.42
C GLY A 93 -3.46 12.72 11.14
N TRP A 94 -4.73 12.94 10.79
CA TRP A 94 -5.86 12.15 11.25
C TRP A 94 -6.52 11.47 10.06
N TYR A 95 -6.90 10.22 10.26
CA TYR A 95 -7.41 9.35 9.20
C TYR A 95 -8.53 8.47 9.72
N ALA A 96 -9.42 8.08 8.82
CA ALA A 96 -10.48 7.13 9.09
C ALA A 96 -10.27 5.86 8.25
N VAL A 97 -10.38 4.69 8.88
CA VAL A 97 -10.32 3.39 8.19
C VAL A 97 -11.67 2.70 8.30
N GLU A 98 -12.32 2.46 7.17
CA GLU A 98 -13.61 1.79 7.10
C GLU A 98 -13.47 0.31 7.48
N THR A 99 -14.23 -0.15 8.47
CA THR A 99 -14.09 -1.51 9.05
C THR A 99 -14.38 -2.61 8.03
N SER A 100 -15.40 -2.41 7.20
CA SER A 100 -15.93 -3.40 6.27
C SER A 100 -15.04 -3.60 5.04
N THR A 101 -14.27 -2.58 4.65
CA THR A 101 -13.48 -2.61 3.42
C THR A 101 -12.00 -2.40 3.65
N GLY A 102 -11.58 -1.80 4.77
CA GLY A 102 -10.21 -1.32 4.98
C GLY A 102 -9.85 -0.11 4.10
N ALA A 103 -10.84 0.57 3.52
CA ALA A 103 -10.63 1.81 2.79
C ALA A 103 -10.16 2.92 3.74
N VAL A 104 -9.19 3.72 3.28
CA VAL A 104 -8.56 4.77 4.08
C VAL A 104 -8.98 6.13 3.56
N TYR A 105 -9.37 7.00 4.47
CA TYR A 105 -9.85 8.34 4.21
C TYR A 105 -9.07 9.34 5.08
N ASP A 106 -8.89 10.55 4.57
CA ASP A 106 -8.50 11.66 5.43
C ASP A 106 -9.64 11.97 6.41
N MET A 107 -9.29 12.39 7.62
CA MET A 107 -10.26 12.87 8.61
C MET A 107 -10.18 14.39 8.69
N ASP A 108 -11.29 15.06 8.40
CA ASP A 108 -11.43 16.48 8.68
C ASP A 108 -11.72 16.65 10.17
N VAL A 109 -10.68 17.00 10.92
CA VAL A 109 -10.78 17.21 12.37
C VAL A 109 -11.41 18.54 12.76
N ALA A 110 -11.49 19.52 11.84
CA ALA A 110 -12.16 20.78 12.12
C ALA A 110 -13.67 20.58 12.21
N GLU A 111 -14.22 19.82 11.25
CA GLU A 111 -15.66 19.51 11.19
C GLU A 111 -16.02 18.16 11.82
N TRP A 112 -15.02 17.39 12.25
CA TRP A 112 -15.15 16.01 12.72
C TRP A 112 -15.89 15.11 11.71
N THR A 113 -15.46 15.13 10.45
CA THR A 113 -16.08 14.35 9.35
C THR A 113 -15.07 13.52 8.56
N VAL A 114 -15.54 12.40 8.00
CA VAL A 114 -14.73 11.57 7.10
C VAL A 114 -14.62 12.30 5.76
N GLY A 115 -13.38 12.59 5.37
CA GLY A 115 -13.05 13.32 4.16
C GLY A 115 -12.81 12.43 2.94
N PRO A 116 -12.01 12.90 1.97
CA PRO A 116 -11.70 12.16 0.76
C PRO A 116 -11.00 10.83 1.02
N ARG A 117 -11.27 9.84 0.16
CA ARG A 117 -10.59 8.54 0.17
C ARG A 117 -9.19 8.65 -0.42
N ILE A 118 -8.18 8.12 0.27
CA ILE A 118 -6.77 8.27 -0.09
C ILE A 118 -6.09 6.98 -0.57
N ASP A 119 -6.73 5.81 -0.49
CA ASP A 119 -6.15 4.53 -0.95
C ASP A 119 -6.58 4.10 -2.36
N ARG A 120 -7.06 5.06 -3.18
CA ARG A 120 -7.34 4.81 -4.60
C ARG A 120 -6.08 5.09 -5.42
N ASN A 121 -5.63 4.11 -6.19
CA ASN A 121 -4.50 4.27 -7.13
C ASN A 121 -4.71 5.53 -7.99
N ASN A 122 -3.69 6.40 -8.03
CA ASN A 122 -3.44 7.28 -9.17
C ASN A 122 -2.78 6.48 -10.29
#